data_AF-H6TNT2-F1
#
_entry.id   AF-H6TNT2-F1
#
_cell.length_a   1.000
_cell.length_b   1.000
_cell.length_c   1.000
_cell.angle_alpha   90.00
_cell.angle_beta   90.00
_cell.angle_gamma   90.00
#
_symmetry.space_group_name_H-M   'P 1'
#
loop_
_entity.id
_entity.type
_entity.pdbx_description
1 polymer ?
#
loop_
_entity_poly.entity_id
_entity_poly.type
_entity_poly.pdbx_seq_one_letter_code
_entity_poly.pdbx_strand_id
1 'polypeptide(L)'
;MEAEAILAALIPSWSSVILLTFYLGYLAVAGFILPGRVVPGAILPDGTRLHYRCNGLVSLLMLLALLGTGFYMKWMSPTVIADKGVELLSTTFMFSLFVSLVLYAAGLKSCSQSSSLKAHATGNFIHD
;
A
#
# COMPACT_ATOMS: atom_id res chain seq x y z
N MET A 1 -20.24 5.42 -26.36
CA MET A 1 -20.75 4.56 -25.27
C MET A 1 -19.62 3.94 -24.47
N GLU A 2 -18.70 3.17 -25.08
CA GLU A 2 -17.55 2.58 -24.35
C GLU A 2 -16.64 3.59 -23.66
N ALA A 3 -16.25 4.67 -24.35
CA ALA A 3 -15.35 5.68 -23.79
C ALA A 3 -15.97 6.46 -22.60
N GLU A 4 -17.27 6.76 -22.67
CA GLU A 4 -17.98 7.43 -21.58
C GLU A 4 -18.14 6.52 -20.37
N ALA A 5 -18.37 5.23 -20.59
CA ALA A 5 -18.41 4.23 -19.53
C ALA A 5 -17.05 4.10 -18.82
N ILE A 6 -15.94 4.13 -19.57
CA ILE A 6 -14.58 4.13 -19.00
C ILE A 6 -14.33 5.40 -18.21
N LEU A 7 -14.69 6.57 -18.75
CA LEU A 7 -14.54 7.86 -18.06
C LEU A 7 -15.36 7.91 -16.76
N ALA A 8 -16.58 7.36 -16.76
CA ALA A 8 -17.38 7.22 -15.55
C ALA A 8 -16.74 6.26 -14.54
N ALA A 9 -16.18 5.14 -15.00
CA ALA A 9 -15.49 4.16 -14.16
C ALA A 9 -14.15 4.67 -13.60
N LEU A 10 -13.59 5.75 -14.12
CA LEU A 10 -12.46 6.45 -13.51
C LEU A 10 -12.84 7.15 -12.20
N ILE A 11 -14.12 7.42 -11.94
CA ILE A 11 -14.54 8.03 -10.68
C ILE A 11 -14.51 6.93 -9.60
N PRO A 12 -13.65 7.04 -8.58
CA PRO A 12 -13.51 6.00 -7.58
C PRO A 12 -14.80 5.87 -6.77
N SER A 13 -15.38 4.66 -6.76
CA SER A 13 -16.51 4.37 -5.88
C SER A 13 -16.06 4.13 -4.45
N TRP A 14 -16.95 4.39 -3.48
CA TRP A 14 -16.69 4.08 -2.07
C TRP A 14 -16.35 2.61 -1.85
N SER A 15 -16.95 1.69 -2.60
CA SER A 15 -16.63 0.26 -2.52
C SER A 15 -15.18 -0.03 -2.91
N SER A 16 -14.68 0.60 -3.98
CA SER A 16 -13.29 0.45 -4.44
C SER A 16 -12.30 1.09 -3.47
N VAL A 17 -12.64 2.25 -2.88
CA VAL A 17 -11.86 2.88 -1.81
C VAL A 17 -11.76 1.96 -0.60
N ILE A 18 -12.89 1.44 -0.12
CA ILE A 18 -12.97 0.53 1.04
C ILE A 18 -12.13 -0.73 0.77
N LEU A 19 -12.28 -1.35 -0.40
CA LEU A 19 -11.53 -2.55 -0.78
C LEU A 19 -10.02 -2.29 -0.74
N LEU A 20 -9.57 -1.20 -1.37
CA LEU A 20 -8.15 -0.82 -1.36
C LEU A 20 -7.66 -0.54 0.06
N THR A 21 -8.40 0.21 0.87
CA THR A 21 -8.03 0.52 2.25
C THR A 21 -7.93 -0.74 3.11
N PHE A 22 -8.87 -1.67 3.02
CA PHE A 22 -8.79 -2.94 3.74
C PHE A 22 -7.61 -3.79 3.29
N TYR A 23 -7.32 -3.84 1.98
CA TYR A 23 -6.18 -4.58 1.46
C TYR A 23 -4.84 -3.99 1.96
N LEU A 24 -4.66 -2.67 1.84
CA LEU A 24 -3.44 -2.01 2.31
C LEU A 24 -3.31 -2.06 3.84
N GLY A 25 -4.42 -1.88 4.55
CA GLY A 25 -4.49 -2.03 6.00
C GLY A 25 -4.13 -3.44 6.45
N TYR A 26 -4.64 -4.46 5.76
CA TYR A 26 -4.23 -5.85 5.98
C TYR A 26 -2.72 -6.02 5.81
N LEU A 27 -2.14 -5.55 4.70
CA LEU A 27 -0.70 -5.68 4.45
C LEU A 27 0.13 -5.01 5.55
N ALA A 28 -0.26 -3.82 5.99
CA ALA A 28 0.43 -3.09 7.05
C ALA A 28 0.35 -3.84 8.40
N VAL A 29 -0.86 -4.27 8.79
CA VAL A 29 -1.11 -4.97 10.06
C VAL A 29 -0.44 -6.34 10.07
N ALA A 30 -0.64 -7.14 9.02
CA ALA A 30 -0.05 -8.47 8.88
C ALA A 30 1.48 -8.40 8.83
N GLY A 31 2.04 -7.45 8.07
CA GLY A 31 3.48 -7.23 7.98
C GLY A 31 4.09 -6.87 9.34
N PHE A 32 3.38 -6.12 10.17
CA PHE A 32 3.85 -5.74 11.51
C PHE A 32 3.66 -6.85 12.55
N ILE A 33 2.52 -7.53 12.58
CA ILE A 33 2.14 -8.44 13.68
C ILE A 33 2.60 -9.88 13.44
N LEU A 34 2.53 -10.38 12.21
CA LEU A 34 2.78 -11.81 11.95
C LEU A 34 4.22 -12.21 12.26
N PRO A 35 4.43 -13.45 12.74
CA PRO A 35 5.76 -13.96 13.01
C PRO A 35 6.58 -13.99 11.72
N GLY A 36 7.82 -13.55 11.82
CA GLY A 36 8.74 -13.49 10.69
C GLY A 36 10.17 -13.42 11.18
N ARG A 37 11.10 -13.90 10.34
CA ARG A 37 12.53 -13.75 10.64
C ARG A 37 12.89 -12.29 10.45
N VAL A 38 13.62 -11.72 11.42
CA VAL A 38 14.17 -10.37 11.29
C VAL A 38 15.54 -10.49 10.64
N VAL A 39 15.67 -9.96 9.42
CA VAL A 39 16.87 -10.09 8.59
C VAL A 39 17.60 -8.74 8.52
N PRO A 40 18.93 -8.71 8.71
CA PRO A 40 19.73 -7.52 8.50
C PRO A 40 19.70 -7.06 7.04
N GLY A 41 19.36 -5.81 6.82
CA GLY A 41 19.35 -5.13 5.52
C GLY A 41 20.68 -4.46 5.18
N ALA A 42 20.64 -3.42 4.35
CA ALA A 42 21.80 -2.64 3.95
C ALA A 42 22.42 -1.86 5.12
N ILE A 43 23.75 -1.67 5.08
CA ILE A 43 24.47 -0.76 5.98
C ILE A 43 24.29 0.67 5.45
N LEU A 44 23.96 1.59 6.35
CA LEU A 44 23.74 3.00 6.01
C LEU A 44 25.05 3.80 6.10
N PRO A 45 25.11 5.01 5.52
CA PRO A 45 26.28 5.90 5.61
C PRO A 45 26.76 6.21 7.04
N ASP A 46 25.85 6.18 8.02
CA ASP A 46 26.15 6.38 9.45
C ASP A 46 26.66 5.10 10.15
N GLY A 47 26.83 4.00 9.41
CA GLY A 47 27.25 2.69 9.93
C GLY A 47 26.13 1.89 10.59
N THR A 48 24.93 2.44 10.72
CA THR A 48 23.76 1.72 11.25
C THR A 48 23.21 0.74 10.21
N ARG A 49 22.31 -0.16 10.61
CA ARG A 49 21.73 -1.17 9.72
C ARG A 49 20.22 -1.27 9.89
N LEU A 50 19.51 -1.31 8.77
CA LEU A 50 18.07 -1.59 8.76
C LEU A 50 17.80 -3.06 9.07
N HIS A 51 16.72 -3.35 9.79
CA HIS A 51 16.28 -4.70 10.11
C HIS A 51 14.87 -4.91 9.59
N TYR A 52 14.71 -5.88 8.68
CA TYR A 52 13.43 -6.14 8.01
C TYR A 52 12.80 -7.41 8.57
N ARG A 53 11.53 -7.31 8.98
CA ARG A 53 10.74 -8.49 9.33
C ARG A 53 10.23 -9.13 8.03
N CYS A 54 10.70 -10.34 7.76
CA CYS A 54 10.32 -11.11 6.57
C CYS A 54 9.27 -12.16 6.93
N ASN A 55 8.00 -11.84 6.73
CA ASN A 55 6.84 -12.72 6.96
C ASN A 55 5.93 -12.88 5.72
N GLY A 56 6.44 -12.57 4.53
CA GLY A 56 5.64 -12.52 3.29
C GLY A 56 4.84 -13.79 2.98
N LEU A 57 5.44 -14.98 3.15
CA LEU A 57 4.72 -16.24 2.91
C LEU A 57 3.59 -16.47 3.90
N VAL A 58 3.82 -16.20 5.20
CA VAL A 58 2.79 -16.35 6.24
C VAL A 58 1.65 -15.37 6.00
N SER A 59 1.99 -14.11 5.67
CA SER A 59 1.02 -13.08 5.30
C SER A 59 0.21 -13.46 4.06
N LEU A 60 0.83 -14.04 3.03
CA LEU A 60 0.13 -14.52 1.84
C LEU A 60 -0.84 -15.65 2.17
N LEU A 61 -0.40 -16.67 2.91
CA LEU A 61 -1.24 -17.81 3.27
C LEU A 61 -2.44 -17.38 4.13
N MET A 62 -2.23 -16.47 5.08
CA MET A 62 -3.32 -15.91 5.87
C MET A 62 -4.30 -15.11 5.01
N LEU A 63 -3.81 -14.32 4.05
CA LEU A 63 -4.67 -13.57 3.13
C LEU A 63 -5.54 -14.51 2.29
N LEU A 64 -4.94 -15.57 1.72
CA LEU A 64 -5.66 -16.57 0.94
C LEU A 64 -6.70 -17.30 1.80
N ALA A 65 -6.38 -17.63 3.05
CA ALA A 65 -7.34 -18.25 3.97
C ALA A 65 -8.52 -17.32 4.29
N LEU A 66 -8.26 -16.03 4.55
CA LEU A 66 -9.30 -15.03 4.80
C LEU A 66 -10.18 -14.80 3.57
N LEU A 67 -9.58 -14.66 2.39
CA LEU A 67 -10.32 -14.51 1.12
C LEU A 67 -11.15 -15.76 0.81
N GLY A 68 -10.55 -16.96 0.94
CA GLY A 68 -11.25 -18.23 0.75
C GLY A 68 -12.43 -18.39 1.69
N THR A 69 -12.27 -18.00 2.97
CA THR A 69 -13.36 -17.98 3.95
C THR A 69 -14.44 -16.96 3.56
N GLY A 70 -14.06 -15.75 3.16
CA GLY A 70 -15.00 -14.71 2.73
C GLY A 70 -15.82 -15.12 1.50
N PHE A 71 -15.19 -15.81 0.54
CA PHE A 71 -15.87 -16.37 -0.63
C PHE A 71 -16.80 -17.52 -0.25
N TYR A 72 -16.36 -18.43 0.61
CA TYR A 72 -17.19 -19.53 1.12
C TYR A 72 -18.44 -19.02 1.87
N MET A 73 -18.27 -17.99 2.71
CA MET A 73 -19.35 -17.34 3.45
C MET A 73 -20.19 -16.37 2.60
N LYS A 74 -19.89 -16.22 1.30
CA LYS A 74 -20.55 -15.31 0.36
C LYS A 74 -20.53 -13.83 0.79
N TRP A 75 -19.51 -13.42 1.54
CA TRP A 75 -19.31 -12.01 1.90
C TRP A 75 -18.79 -11.17 0.74
N MET A 76 -18.10 -11.80 -0.22
CA MET A 76 -17.52 -11.14 -1.37
C MET A 76 -17.60 -12.03 -2.61
N SER A 77 -17.74 -11.44 -3.79
CA SER A 77 -17.65 -12.18 -5.06
C SER A 77 -16.19 -12.53 -5.37
N PRO A 78 -15.87 -13.75 -5.83
CA PRO A 78 -14.55 -14.09 -6.35
C PRO A 78 -14.09 -13.21 -7.53
N THR A 79 -15.03 -12.60 -8.25
CA THR A 79 -14.77 -11.75 -9.42
C THR A 79 -14.61 -10.27 -9.09
N VAL A 80 -14.73 -9.87 -7.81
CA VAL A 80 -14.83 -8.43 -7.44
C VAL A 80 -13.69 -7.57 -7.99
N ILE A 81 -12.48 -8.12 -8.12
CA ILE A 81 -11.32 -7.40 -8.65
C ILE A 81 -11.49 -7.16 -10.15
N ALA A 82 -11.99 -8.14 -10.90
CA ALA A 82 -12.28 -8.00 -12.33
C ALA A 82 -13.45 -7.03 -12.54
N ASP A 83 -14.50 -7.16 -11.73
CA ASP A 83 -15.71 -6.33 -11.81
C ASP A 83 -15.41 -4.85 -11.50
N LYS A 84 -14.39 -4.58 -10.68
CA LYS A 84 -13.99 -3.23 -10.24
C LYS A 84 -12.64 -2.76 -10.79
N GLY A 85 -12.09 -3.42 -11.81
CA GLY A 85 -10.71 -3.20 -12.26
C GLY A 85 -10.37 -1.74 -12.58
N VAL A 86 -11.19 -1.07 -13.40
CA VAL A 86 -10.96 0.35 -13.78
C VAL A 86 -11.10 1.29 -12.57
N GLU A 87 -12.12 1.07 -11.74
CA GLU A 87 -12.32 1.86 -10.52
C GLU A 87 -11.14 1.70 -9.56
N LEU A 88 -10.64 0.47 -9.36
CA LEU A 88 -9.50 0.18 -8.50
C LEU A 88 -8.20 0.78 -9.04
N LEU A 89 -8.00 0.78 -10.36
CA LEU A 89 -6.87 1.43 -11.00
C LEU A 89 -6.85 2.92 -10.68
N SER A 90 -7.97 3.61 -10.91
CA SER A 90 -8.10 5.05 -10.61
C SER A 90 -7.97 5.34 -9.11
N THR A 91 -8.62 4.52 -8.26
CA THR A 91 -8.53 4.64 -6.80
C THR A 91 -7.09 4.52 -6.32
N THR A 92 -6.35 3.53 -6.84
CA THR A 92 -4.95 3.29 -6.48
C THR A 92 -4.05 4.41 -6.96
N PHE A 93 -4.29 4.92 -8.18
CA PHE A 93 -3.57 6.06 -8.72
C PHE A 93 -3.75 7.32 -7.84
N MET A 94 -4.99 7.68 -7.53
CA MET A 94 -5.29 8.82 -6.65
C MET A 94 -4.69 8.64 -5.25
N PHE A 95 -4.78 7.44 -4.69
CA PHE A 95 -4.16 7.11 -3.41
C PHE A 95 -2.62 7.27 -3.47
N SER A 96 -1.98 6.83 -4.54
CA SER A 96 -0.52 6.95 -4.70
C SER A 96 -0.09 8.42 -4.76
N LEU A 97 -0.79 9.28 -5.53
CA LEU A 97 -0.53 10.71 -5.55
C LEU A 97 -0.70 11.35 -4.17
N PHE A 98 -1.78 11.01 -3.47
CA PHE A 98 -2.04 11.50 -2.12
C PHE A 98 -0.92 11.09 -1.15
N VAL A 99 -0.55 9.82 -1.11
CA VAL A 99 0.51 9.33 -0.21
C VAL A 99 1.85 9.94 -0.56
N SER A 100 2.20 10.10 -1.84
CA SER A 100 3.43 10.78 -2.25
C SER A 100 3.49 12.22 -1.74
N LEU A 101 2.39 12.99 -1.86
CA LEU A 101 2.32 14.35 -1.31
C LEU A 101 2.47 14.36 0.22
N VAL A 102 1.85 13.40 0.92
CA VAL A 102 1.98 13.26 2.38
C VAL A 102 3.42 12.92 2.76
N LEU A 103 4.07 12.00 2.04
CA LEU A 103 5.46 11.60 2.28
C LEU A 103 6.43 12.74 1.97
N TYR A 104 6.20 13.51 0.91
CA TYR A 104 6.98 14.71 0.60
C TYR A 104 6.88 15.74 1.73
N ALA A 105 5.65 16.07 2.16
CA ALA A 105 5.43 17.00 3.27
C ALA A 105 6.02 16.48 4.60
N ALA A 106 5.93 15.18 4.87
CA ALA A 106 6.55 14.55 6.03
C ALA A 106 8.08 14.59 5.95
N GLY A 107 8.65 14.39 4.77
CA GLY A 107 10.08 14.51 4.48
C GLY A 107 10.59 15.91 4.77
N LEU A 108 9.91 16.95 4.27
CA LEU A 108 10.26 18.35 4.54
C LEU A 108 10.25 18.71 6.04
N LYS A 109 9.36 18.09 6.81
CA LYS A 109 9.23 18.31 8.27
C LYS A 109 10.09 17.37 9.11
N SER A 110 10.77 16.39 8.50
CA SER A 110 11.56 15.41 9.23
C SER A 110 12.82 16.04 9.80
N CYS A 111 12.92 16.09 11.13
CA CYS A 111 14.16 16.42 11.84
C CYS A 111 14.94 15.16 12.27
N SER A 112 14.62 13.99 11.70
CA SER A 112 15.23 12.73 12.08
C SER A 112 16.73 12.73 11.77
N GLN A 113 17.54 12.43 12.79
CA GLN A 113 18.98 12.23 12.66
C GLN A 113 19.36 10.82 12.18
N SER A 114 18.41 9.88 12.15
CA SER A 114 18.66 8.54 11.62
C SER A 114 18.92 8.62 10.12
N SER A 115 20.02 8.03 9.65
CA SER A 115 20.35 8.06 8.23
C SER A 115 19.27 7.41 7.34
N SER A 116 18.39 6.56 7.90
CA SER A 116 17.29 5.93 7.16
C SER A 116 16.11 6.87 6.90
N LEU A 117 15.93 7.87 7.75
CA LEU A 117 14.77 8.78 7.74
C LEU A 117 15.21 10.24 7.53
N LYS A 118 16.48 10.44 7.20
CA LYS A 118 17.02 11.75 6.87
C LYS A 118 16.37 12.23 5.58
N ALA A 119 15.78 13.42 5.64
CA ALA A 119 15.19 14.05 4.47
C ALA A 119 16.25 14.27 3.40
N HIS A 120 16.01 13.72 2.21
CA HIS A 120 16.80 14.00 1.00
C HIS A 120 16.03 14.90 0.02
N ALA A 121 14.92 15.50 0.47
CA ALA A 121 14.17 16.45 -0.33
C ALA A 121 15.07 17.65 -0.66
N THR A 122 15.23 17.91 -1.94
CA THR A 122 15.97 19.06 -2.48
C THR A 122 15.19 20.37 -2.33
N GLY A 123 13.89 20.28 -2.04
CA GLY A 123 12.95 21.40 -2.02
C GLY A 123 12.30 21.64 -3.39
N ASN A 124 12.57 20.80 -4.39
CA ASN A 124 11.99 20.94 -5.72
C ASN A 124 10.76 20.03 -5.87
N PHE A 125 9.58 20.66 -5.85
CA PHE A 125 8.30 19.99 -5.96
C PHE A 125 8.10 19.13 -7.23
N ILE A 126 8.84 19.39 -8.32
CA ILE A 126 8.67 18.63 -9.57
C ILE A 126 9.36 17.26 -9.51
N HIS A 127 10.46 17.15 -8.75
CA HIS A 127 11.32 15.97 -8.76
C HIS A 127 11.34 15.21 -7.44
N ASP A 128 11.04 15.88 -6.33
CA ASP A 128 10.96 15.29 -4.99
C ASP A 128 9.56 14.74 -4.67
#